data_AF-A0A2P7YTD2-F1
#
_entry.id   AF-A0A2P7YTD2-F1
#
_cell.length_a   1.000
_cell.length_b   1.000
_cell.length_c   1.000
_cell.angle_alpha   90.00
_cell.angle_beta   90.00
_cell.angle_gamma   90.00
#
_symmetry.space_group_name_H-M   'P 1'
#
loop_
_entity.id
_entity.type
_entity.pdbx_description
1 polymer ?
#
loop_
_entity_poly.entity_id
_entity_poly.type
_entity_poly.pdbx_seq_one_letter_code
_entity_poly.pdbx_strand_id
1 'polypeptide(L)'
;MSKKLHITASTSYDDTFQTVPVNSGRALLFESDLGLVLVQIYIKDFNGSNKHPSGVPTKDEPEHDNQSIPNFRLLITLKPSEAILGTQLLFGNECLTPVKDQVPVSLLSTGLKFFSWFINPSIKTDLYGDMPYLYGYALNSFSKINVRKDNNATDGHESIEPLAGSTENLNEALDDQDIPIKSEGRKKYFTSTDNASKFTFLEGQTYTFQFDTDLIKLGNSQYKILIPTYGNRTLDIDVAQYSNETLNNFNWVLKKDGINGAKQGTIGLLINFALAKDDSSTD
;
A
#
# COMPACT_ATOMS: atom_id res chain seq x y z
N MET A 1 16.04 -3.14 -24.24
CA MET A 1 15.49 -4.01 -23.17
C MET A 1 14.32 -3.28 -22.53
N SER A 2 13.15 -3.91 -22.42
CA SER A 2 12.01 -3.35 -21.69
C SER A 2 12.23 -3.48 -20.19
N LYS A 3 12.02 -2.40 -19.43
CA LYS A 3 11.96 -2.47 -17.96
C LYS A 3 10.54 -2.88 -17.56
N LYS A 4 10.40 -3.84 -16.64
CA LYS A 4 9.11 -4.30 -16.11
C LYS A 4 9.10 -4.29 -14.58
N LEU A 5 7.90 -4.32 -14.01
CA LEU A 5 7.71 -4.29 -12.57
C LEU A 5 8.18 -5.59 -11.90
N HIS A 6 9.06 -5.45 -10.93
CA HIS A 6 9.38 -6.48 -9.94
C HIS A 6 8.92 -5.96 -8.59
N ILE A 7 7.94 -6.65 -8.00
CA ILE A 7 7.41 -6.32 -6.67
C ILE A 7 7.95 -7.33 -5.67
N THR A 8 8.58 -6.80 -4.63
CA THR A 8 9.13 -7.59 -3.54
C THR A 8 8.74 -7.00 -2.20
N ALA A 9 8.79 -7.79 -1.13
CA ALA A 9 8.45 -7.34 0.21
C ALA A 9 9.42 -7.89 1.26
N SER A 10 9.61 -7.13 2.33
CA SER A 10 10.44 -7.43 3.50
C SER A 10 9.86 -6.75 4.74
N THR A 11 10.43 -6.99 5.91
CA THR A 11 10.16 -6.29 7.17
C THR A 11 11.28 -5.33 7.57
N SER A 12 12.42 -5.38 6.88
CA SER A 12 13.57 -4.50 7.08
C SER A 12 14.22 -4.13 5.75
N TYR A 13 14.91 -2.99 5.71
CA TYR A 13 15.69 -2.54 4.56
C TYR A 13 16.94 -3.39 4.31
N ASP A 14 17.46 -4.01 5.36
CA ASP A 14 18.71 -4.76 5.33
C ASP A 14 18.49 -6.27 5.17
N ASP A 15 17.21 -6.69 5.16
CA ASP A 15 16.81 -8.09 5.01
C ASP A 15 16.62 -8.49 3.55
N THR A 16 16.53 -9.81 3.33
CA THR A 16 16.25 -10.36 2.01
C THR A 16 14.78 -10.14 1.65
N PHE A 17 14.55 -9.51 0.51
CA PHE A 17 13.23 -9.29 -0.03
C PHE A 17 12.69 -10.56 -0.71
N GLN A 18 11.42 -10.87 -0.45
CA GLN A 18 10.68 -11.95 -1.09
C GLN A 18 9.84 -11.42 -2.25
N THR A 19 9.85 -12.10 -3.41
CA THR A 19 8.99 -11.73 -4.54
C THR A 19 7.52 -11.93 -4.21
N VAL A 20 6.71 -10.86 -4.37
CA VAL A 20 5.26 -10.91 -4.15
C VAL A 20 4.59 -11.65 -5.31
N PRO A 21 3.75 -12.68 -5.06
CA PRO A 21 3.01 -13.38 -6.09
C PRO A 21 1.75 -12.59 -6.50
N VAL A 22 1.94 -11.58 -7.35
CA VAL A 22 0.87 -10.68 -7.81
C VAL A 22 -0.24 -11.46 -8.51
N ASN A 23 -1.50 -11.13 -8.21
CA ASN A 23 -2.71 -11.74 -8.78
C ASN A 23 -2.90 -13.25 -8.50
N SER A 24 -2.15 -13.87 -7.58
CA SER A 24 -2.23 -15.33 -7.36
C SER A 24 -3.10 -15.76 -6.18
N GLY A 25 -3.77 -14.84 -5.49
CA GLY A 25 -4.49 -15.15 -4.23
C GLY A 25 -3.62 -15.70 -3.10
N ARG A 26 -2.28 -15.72 -3.23
CA ARG A 26 -1.36 -16.22 -2.20
C ARG A 26 -0.77 -15.05 -1.44
N ALA A 27 -0.92 -15.05 -0.12
CA ALA A 27 -0.26 -14.06 0.72
C ALA A 27 1.20 -14.44 0.99
N LEU A 28 2.07 -13.43 1.11
CA LEU A 28 3.32 -13.59 1.83
C LEU A 28 3.06 -13.28 3.31
N LEU A 29 3.61 -14.11 4.19
CA LEU A 29 3.55 -13.94 5.64
C LEU A 29 4.92 -13.54 6.16
N PHE A 30 4.92 -12.57 7.06
CA PHE A 30 6.09 -12.05 7.74
C PHE A 30 5.85 -11.95 9.24
N GLU A 31 6.87 -12.23 10.02
CA GLU A 31 6.96 -11.83 11.42
C GLU A 31 7.84 -10.58 11.48
N SER A 32 7.30 -9.50 12.04
CA SER A 32 7.97 -8.22 12.19
C SER A 32 7.91 -7.76 13.64
N ASP A 33 8.65 -6.69 13.98
CA ASP A 33 8.55 -6.07 15.30
C ASP A 33 7.14 -5.53 15.59
N LEU A 34 6.33 -5.20 14.56
CA LEU A 34 4.93 -4.82 14.74
C LEU A 34 4.00 -6.01 15.00
N GLY A 35 4.48 -7.23 14.81
CA GLY A 35 3.70 -8.46 14.87
C GLY A 35 3.62 -9.16 13.53
N LEU A 36 2.61 -10.03 13.41
CA LEU A 36 2.42 -10.86 12.22
C LEU A 36 1.74 -10.04 11.13
N VAL A 37 2.36 -10.04 9.94
CA VAL A 37 1.88 -9.29 8.77
C VAL A 37 1.72 -10.21 7.58
N LEU A 38 0.58 -10.13 6.91
CA LEU A 38 0.38 -10.75 5.59
C LEU A 38 0.19 -9.67 4.53
N VAL A 39 0.66 -9.94 3.31
CA VAL A 39 0.48 -9.04 2.16
C VAL A 39 0.05 -9.78 0.91
N GLN A 40 -0.91 -9.21 0.20
CA GLN A 40 -1.33 -9.61 -1.15
C GLN A 40 -1.51 -8.39 -2.05
N ILE A 41 -1.20 -8.56 -3.32
CA ILE A 41 -1.28 -7.49 -4.32
C ILE A 41 -2.02 -7.98 -5.54
N TYR A 42 -2.97 -7.16 -5.98
CA TYR A 42 -3.67 -7.33 -7.25
C TYR A 42 -3.45 -6.09 -8.12
N ILE A 43 -3.06 -6.31 -9.36
CA ILE A 43 -2.86 -5.27 -10.37
C ILE A 43 -3.64 -5.67 -11.62
N LYS A 44 -4.51 -4.77 -12.07
CA LYS A 44 -5.25 -4.96 -13.32
C LYS A 44 -4.28 -5.05 -14.50
N ASP A 45 -4.48 -6.04 -15.36
CA ASP A 45 -3.64 -6.32 -16.54
C ASP A 45 -2.13 -6.44 -16.19
N PHE A 46 -1.79 -7.07 -15.06
CA PHE A 46 -0.40 -7.18 -14.61
C PHE A 46 0.48 -7.93 -15.63
N ASN A 47 1.57 -7.27 -16.05
CA ASN A 47 2.64 -7.84 -16.87
C ASN A 47 3.98 -7.45 -16.22
N GLY A 48 4.39 -8.24 -15.22
CA GLY A 48 5.60 -8.04 -14.45
C GLY A 48 6.85 -8.60 -15.13
N SER A 49 8.00 -8.41 -14.47
CA SER A 49 9.27 -8.97 -14.89
C SER A 49 9.29 -10.50 -14.79
N ASN A 50 10.23 -11.14 -15.50
CA ASN A 50 10.44 -12.59 -15.46
C ASN A 50 10.84 -13.15 -14.07
N LYS A 51 11.13 -12.28 -13.10
CA LYS A 51 11.42 -12.64 -11.71
C LYS A 51 10.17 -12.96 -10.89
N HIS A 52 8.99 -12.56 -11.37
CA HIS A 52 7.75 -13.02 -10.77
C HIS A 52 7.54 -14.51 -11.09
N PRO A 53 7.04 -15.31 -10.12
CA PRO A 53 6.68 -16.68 -10.42
C PRO A 53 5.67 -16.69 -11.58
N SER A 54 5.88 -17.57 -12.56
CA SER A 54 4.96 -17.75 -13.67
C SER A 54 3.57 -18.07 -13.12
N GLY A 55 2.69 -17.07 -13.13
CA GLY A 55 1.33 -17.19 -12.63
C GLY A 55 0.53 -18.08 -13.56
N VAL A 56 0.52 -19.39 -13.30
CA VAL A 56 -0.63 -20.21 -13.66
C VAL A 56 -1.52 -20.16 -12.43
N PRO A 57 -2.71 -19.51 -12.47
CA PRO A 57 -3.70 -19.67 -11.43
C PRO A 57 -3.91 -21.16 -11.25
N THR A 58 -3.68 -21.67 -10.03
CA THR A 58 -4.02 -23.06 -9.76
C THR A 58 -5.54 -23.20 -9.92
N LYS A 59 -6.05 -24.35 -10.39
CA LYS A 59 -7.49 -24.56 -10.64
C LYS A 59 -8.39 -24.34 -9.42
N ASP A 60 -7.78 -24.19 -8.24
CA ASP A 60 -8.44 -23.98 -6.95
C ASP A 60 -8.39 -22.50 -6.48
N GLU A 61 -7.75 -21.61 -7.23
CA GLU A 61 -7.79 -20.17 -6.96
C GLU A 61 -9.12 -19.59 -7.43
N PRO A 62 -9.86 -18.83 -6.60
CA PRO A 62 -11.08 -18.18 -7.03
C PRO A 62 -10.75 -17.29 -8.23
N GLU A 63 -11.43 -17.52 -9.36
CA GLU A 63 -11.41 -16.60 -10.49
C GLU A 63 -11.94 -15.25 -10.00
N HIS A 64 -11.03 -14.37 -9.59
CA HIS A 64 -11.37 -12.98 -9.40
C HIS A 64 -11.65 -12.41 -10.79
N ASP A 65 -12.91 -12.08 -11.05
CA ASP A 65 -13.31 -11.41 -12.28
C ASP A 65 -12.47 -10.13 -12.48
N ASN A 66 -11.48 -10.22 -13.37
CA ASN A 66 -10.55 -9.15 -13.69
C ASN A 66 -11.26 -7.87 -14.17
N GLN A 67 -12.55 -7.94 -14.53
CA GLN A 67 -13.33 -6.78 -14.94
C GLN A 67 -13.74 -5.87 -13.76
N SER A 68 -13.73 -6.36 -12.52
CA SER A 68 -14.23 -5.63 -11.33
C SER A 68 -13.14 -5.18 -10.33
N ILE A 69 -11.86 -5.47 -10.60
CA ILE A 69 -10.75 -5.03 -9.75
C ILE A 69 -10.29 -3.59 -10.11
N PRO A 70 -9.91 -2.75 -9.12
CA PRO A 70 -9.31 -1.44 -9.39
C PRO A 70 -7.96 -1.60 -10.09
N ASN A 71 -7.41 -0.50 -10.62
CA ASN A 71 -6.08 -0.54 -11.26
C ASN A 71 -5.00 -1.10 -10.33
N PHE A 72 -5.08 -0.80 -9.03
CA PHE A 72 -4.22 -1.34 -7.99
C PHE A 72 -5.02 -1.63 -6.72
N ARG A 73 -4.85 -2.86 -6.18
CA ARG A 73 -5.33 -3.28 -4.88
C ARG A 73 -4.19 -3.87 -4.07
N LEU A 74 -4.09 -3.45 -2.82
CA LEU A 74 -3.19 -3.99 -1.81
C LEU A 74 -4.02 -4.43 -0.60
N LEU A 75 -3.83 -5.67 -0.18
CA LEU A 75 -4.40 -6.22 1.03
C LEU A 75 -3.28 -6.46 2.04
N ILE A 76 -3.49 -6.00 3.27
CA ILE A 76 -2.60 -6.24 4.38
C ILE A 76 -3.41 -6.78 5.54
N THR A 77 -2.93 -7.85 6.17
CA THR A 77 -3.41 -8.26 7.49
C THR A 77 -2.32 -7.96 8.51
N LEU A 78 -2.68 -7.37 9.64
CA LEU A 78 -1.79 -7.13 10.78
C LEU A 78 -2.42 -7.74 12.03
N LYS A 79 -1.65 -8.55 12.76
CA LYS A 79 -1.93 -8.93 14.14
C LYS A 79 -0.84 -8.32 15.02
N PRO A 80 -1.12 -7.20 15.71
CA PRO A 80 -0.11 -6.48 16.47
C PRO A 80 0.50 -7.34 17.58
N SER A 81 1.82 -7.28 17.74
CA SER A 81 2.56 -7.89 18.87
C SER A 81 2.39 -7.11 20.18
N GLU A 82 1.98 -5.84 20.08
CA GLU A 82 1.66 -4.94 21.18
C GLU A 82 0.55 -3.98 20.76
N ALA A 83 -0.08 -3.29 21.71
CA ALA A 83 -1.07 -2.27 21.39
C ALA A 83 -0.42 -1.07 20.66
N ILE A 84 -1.08 -0.56 19.62
CA ILE A 84 -0.58 0.56 18.79
C ILE A 84 -1.65 1.65 18.75
N LEU A 85 -1.31 2.87 19.17
CA LEU A 85 -2.26 3.99 19.07
C LEU A 85 -2.56 4.31 17.60
N GLY A 86 -3.77 4.79 17.32
CA GLY A 86 -4.21 5.13 15.96
C GLY A 86 -3.33 6.17 15.26
N THR A 87 -2.71 7.07 16.03
CA THR A 87 -1.74 8.06 15.53
C THR A 87 -0.34 7.50 15.27
N GLN A 88 -0.05 6.29 15.73
CA GLN A 88 1.25 5.65 15.59
C GLN A 88 1.31 4.67 14.42
N LEU A 89 0.22 3.98 14.08
CA LEU A 89 0.23 3.10 12.90
C LEU A 89 0.09 3.94 11.64
N LEU A 90 1.14 3.94 10.83
CA LEU A 90 1.27 4.76 9.64
C LEU A 90 1.35 3.89 8.40
N PHE A 91 0.81 4.41 7.31
CA PHE A 91 0.92 3.81 6.00
C PHE A 91 1.18 4.88 4.94
N GLY A 92 2.05 4.55 3.99
CA GLY A 92 2.35 5.45 2.90
C GLY A 92 3.54 5.03 2.06
N ASN A 93 4.19 6.01 1.44
CA ASN A 93 5.23 5.80 0.45
C ASN A 93 6.51 6.55 0.79
N GLU A 94 7.62 6.03 0.32
CA GLU A 94 8.91 6.71 0.36
C GLU A 94 9.75 6.31 -0.86
N CYS A 95 10.73 7.14 -1.20
CA CYS A 95 11.80 6.79 -2.11
C CYS A 95 13.12 7.09 -1.40
N LEU A 96 14.07 6.17 -1.50
CA LEU A 96 15.40 6.35 -0.90
C LEU A 96 16.37 7.12 -1.81
N THR A 97 15.87 7.58 -2.96
CA THR A 97 16.60 8.39 -3.93
C THR A 97 15.91 9.75 -4.08
N PRO A 98 16.66 10.86 -4.16
CA PRO A 98 16.07 12.17 -4.38
C PRO A 98 15.29 12.23 -5.71
N VAL A 99 14.01 12.56 -5.64
CA VAL A 99 13.17 12.73 -6.85
C VAL A 99 13.33 14.11 -7.49
N LYS A 100 13.70 15.12 -6.68
CA LYS A 100 13.84 16.53 -7.09
C LYS A 100 14.86 16.76 -8.21
N ASP A 101 15.82 15.86 -8.34
CA ASP A 101 16.90 15.97 -9.33
C ASP A 101 16.48 15.42 -10.70
N GLN A 102 15.36 14.68 -10.78
CA GLN A 102 14.90 14.00 -11.99
C GLN A 102 13.51 14.46 -12.45
N VAL A 103 12.67 14.89 -11.49
CA VAL A 103 11.27 15.23 -11.74
C VAL A 103 11.10 16.76 -11.77
N PRO A 104 10.41 17.33 -12.78
CA PRO A 104 10.18 18.77 -12.85
C PRO A 104 9.50 19.32 -11.59
N VAL A 105 9.98 20.47 -11.08
CA VAL A 105 9.44 21.12 -9.87
C VAL A 105 7.94 21.42 -9.99
N SER A 106 7.46 21.78 -11.19
CA SER A 106 6.03 22.00 -11.45
C SER A 106 5.19 20.73 -11.23
N LEU A 107 5.74 19.56 -11.56
CA LEU A 107 5.10 18.27 -11.38
C LEU A 107 5.09 17.86 -9.91
N LEU A 108 6.21 18.06 -9.20
CA LEU A 108 6.29 17.85 -7.75
C LEU A 108 5.31 18.76 -7.00
N SER A 109 5.22 20.02 -7.40
CA SER A 109 4.24 20.98 -6.84
C SER A 109 2.79 20.56 -7.11
N THR A 110 2.51 19.98 -8.28
CA THR A 110 1.18 19.47 -8.63
C THR A 110 0.84 18.23 -7.81
N GLY A 111 1.79 17.31 -7.66
CA GLY A 111 1.65 16.14 -6.79
C GLY A 111 1.40 16.52 -5.33
N LEU A 112 2.18 17.45 -4.78
CA LEU A 112 1.98 17.97 -3.41
C LEU A 112 0.57 18.53 -3.22
N LYS A 113 0.10 19.40 -4.14
CA LYS A 113 -1.25 19.95 -4.08
C LYS A 113 -2.32 18.86 -4.16
N PHE A 114 -2.12 17.86 -4.99
CA PHE A 114 -3.02 16.73 -5.10
C PHE A 114 -3.11 15.96 -3.77
N PHE A 115 -1.98 15.59 -3.18
CA PHE A 115 -1.97 14.86 -1.91
C PHE A 115 -2.54 15.69 -0.75
N SER A 116 -2.17 16.97 -0.64
CA SER A 116 -2.60 17.84 0.45
C SER A 116 -4.06 18.26 0.38
N TRP A 117 -4.59 18.46 -0.84
CA TRP A 117 -5.94 19.02 -1.03
C TRP A 117 -7.01 17.98 -1.33
N PHE A 118 -6.66 16.89 -2.02
CA PHE A 118 -7.63 15.90 -2.50
C PHE A 118 -7.62 14.60 -1.68
N ILE A 119 -6.48 14.19 -1.13
CA ILE A 119 -6.35 12.88 -0.50
C ILE A 119 -6.62 12.97 1.00
N ASN A 120 -5.80 13.71 1.77
CA ASN A 120 -5.96 13.75 3.22
C ASN A 120 -5.10 14.82 3.91
N PRO A 121 -5.68 15.75 4.70
CA PRO A 121 -4.90 16.79 5.40
C PRO A 121 -3.99 16.26 6.52
N SER A 122 -4.22 15.03 7.01
CA SER A 122 -3.35 14.39 8.02
C SER A 122 -2.04 13.86 7.45
N ILE A 123 -1.90 13.80 6.12
CA ILE A 123 -0.68 13.31 5.48
C ILE A 123 0.49 14.27 5.72
N LYS A 124 1.64 13.72 6.09
CA LYS A 124 2.94 14.39 6.14
C LYS A 124 3.77 13.99 4.93
N THR A 125 4.46 14.96 4.35
CA THR A 125 5.27 14.73 3.17
C THR A 125 6.42 15.71 3.06
N ASP A 126 7.51 15.23 2.49
CA ASP A 126 8.57 16.03 1.92
C ASP A 126 8.93 15.40 0.57
N LEU A 127 8.64 16.07 -0.54
CA LEU A 127 9.03 15.61 -1.89
C LEU A 127 10.36 16.22 -2.37
N TYR A 128 10.93 17.15 -1.61
CA TYR A 128 12.16 17.88 -1.95
C TYR A 128 13.36 17.47 -1.10
N GLY A 129 13.15 16.59 -0.12
CA GLY A 129 14.23 15.96 0.63
C GLY A 129 15.02 14.93 -0.19
N ASP A 130 16.13 14.48 0.38
CA ASP A 130 16.97 13.44 -0.23
C ASP A 130 16.32 12.05 -0.20
N MET A 131 15.43 11.82 0.77
CA MET A 131 14.57 10.63 0.85
C MET A 131 13.11 11.08 0.91
N PRO A 132 12.49 11.37 -0.23
CA PRO A 132 11.14 11.90 -0.25
C PRO A 132 10.14 10.87 0.29
N TYR A 133 9.14 11.36 1.00
CA TYR A 133 8.16 10.50 1.68
C TYR A 133 6.76 11.12 1.72
N LEU A 134 5.78 10.26 1.99
CA LEU A 134 4.36 10.57 2.13
C LEU A 134 3.77 9.58 3.13
N TYR A 135 3.36 10.03 4.33
CA TYR A 135 2.75 9.16 5.35
C TYR A 135 1.46 9.74 5.90
N GLY A 136 0.45 8.88 6.08
CA GLY A 136 -0.77 9.18 6.82
C GLY A 136 -1.06 8.11 7.87
N TYR A 137 -2.05 8.35 8.73
CA TYR A 137 -2.53 7.33 9.67
C TYR A 137 -3.15 6.16 8.89
N ALA A 138 -2.82 4.92 9.25
CA ALA A 138 -3.44 3.75 8.63
C ALA A 138 -4.98 3.82 8.68
N LEU A 139 -5.53 4.38 9.77
CA LEU A 139 -6.96 4.61 9.98
C LEU A 139 -7.67 5.42 8.89
N ASN A 140 -6.95 6.16 8.05
CA ASN A 140 -7.54 6.97 6.98
C ASN A 140 -6.88 6.79 5.60
N SER A 141 -5.80 6.00 5.51
CA SER A 141 -5.14 5.69 4.24
C SER A 141 -5.82 4.54 3.47
N PHE A 142 -6.47 3.61 4.18
CA PHE A 142 -7.07 2.41 3.58
C PHE A 142 -8.53 2.62 3.13
N SER A 143 -8.92 1.99 2.02
CA SER A 143 -10.29 2.02 1.48
C SER A 143 -11.27 1.28 2.40
N LYS A 144 -10.87 0.17 3.02
CA LYS A 144 -11.65 -0.54 4.05
C LYS A 144 -10.74 -1.05 5.16
N ILE A 145 -11.29 -1.14 6.37
CA ILE A 145 -10.62 -1.75 7.53
C ILE A 145 -11.62 -2.69 8.22
N ASN A 146 -11.21 -3.93 8.42
CA ASN A 146 -11.99 -4.93 9.14
C ASN A 146 -11.21 -5.48 10.33
N VAL A 147 -11.95 -5.81 11.37
CA VAL A 147 -11.49 -6.51 12.57
C VAL A 147 -12.03 -7.93 12.50
N ARG A 148 -11.13 -8.91 12.60
CA ARG A 148 -11.51 -10.33 12.59
C ARG A 148 -12.09 -10.71 13.96
N LYS A 149 -13.32 -11.25 13.98
CA LYS A 149 -14.01 -11.60 15.24
C LYS A 149 -13.59 -12.96 15.80
N ASP A 150 -13.04 -13.86 14.98
CA ASP A 150 -12.56 -15.18 15.37
C ASP A 150 -11.05 -15.18 15.67
N ASN A 151 -10.69 -15.51 16.90
CA ASN A 151 -9.30 -15.68 17.36
C ASN A 151 -8.69 -17.02 16.95
N ASN A 152 -9.37 -17.81 16.11
CA ASN A 152 -8.82 -19.08 15.65
C ASN A 152 -7.63 -18.78 14.74
N ALA A 153 -6.45 -18.98 15.31
CA ALA A 153 -5.17 -18.82 14.68
C ALA A 153 -5.19 -19.57 13.37
N THR A 154 -4.95 -18.84 12.30
CA THR A 154 -4.73 -19.48 11.02
C THR A 154 -3.24 -19.55 10.84
N ASP A 155 -2.78 -20.76 11.12
CA ASP A 155 -1.41 -21.21 10.99
C ASP A 155 -0.89 -20.91 9.59
N GLY A 156 -0.12 -19.84 9.45
CA GLY A 156 0.98 -19.75 8.49
C GLY A 156 0.64 -19.59 7.01
N HIS A 157 -0.58 -19.90 6.55
CA HIS A 157 -0.95 -19.85 5.13
C HIS A 157 -2.43 -19.53 4.97
N GLU A 158 -2.75 -18.24 4.78
CA GLU A 158 -4.09 -17.83 4.37
C GLU A 158 -4.01 -16.82 3.22
N SER A 159 -4.85 -17.06 2.22
CA SER A 159 -5.30 -16.01 1.33
C SER A 159 -5.95 -14.89 2.15
N ILE A 160 -5.70 -13.63 1.79
CA ILE A 160 -6.50 -12.53 2.31
C ILE A 160 -7.66 -12.34 1.35
N GLU A 161 -8.85 -12.78 1.73
CA GLU A 161 -10.01 -12.58 0.87
C GLU A 161 -10.26 -11.07 0.65
N PRO A 162 -10.37 -10.62 -0.61
CA PRO A 162 -10.71 -9.23 -0.89
C PRO A 162 -12.03 -8.87 -0.19
N LEU A 163 -12.06 -7.71 0.45
CA LEU A 163 -13.25 -7.18 1.12
C LEU A 163 -14.26 -6.60 0.11
N ALA A 164 -14.31 -7.13 -1.11
CA ALA A 164 -15.24 -6.69 -2.15
C ALA A 164 -16.67 -7.08 -1.75
N GLY A 165 -17.61 -6.13 -1.84
CA GLY A 165 -19.01 -6.35 -1.44
C GLY A 165 -19.26 -6.46 0.07
N SER A 166 -18.25 -6.61 0.93
CA SER A 166 -18.42 -6.59 2.39
C SER A 166 -18.46 -5.17 2.96
N THR A 167 -19.24 -4.98 4.02
CA THR A 167 -19.26 -3.75 4.82
C THR A 167 -18.04 -3.74 5.74
N GLU A 168 -17.40 -2.58 5.91
CA GLU A 168 -16.35 -2.45 6.93
C GLU A 168 -16.96 -2.58 8.34
N ASN A 169 -16.26 -3.18 9.29
CA ASN A 169 -16.79 -3.48 10.64
C ASN A 169 -15.96 -2.88 11.78
N LEU A 170 -15.08 -1.92 11.48
CA LEU A 170 -14.17 -1.31 12.48
C LEU A 170 -14.91 -0.73 13.68
N ASN A 171 -16.07 -0.10 13.47
CA ASN A 171 -16.89 0.45 14.55
C ASN A 171 -17.57 -0.66 15.37
N GLU A 172 -18.18 -1.64 14.70
CA GLU A 172 -18.94 -2.72 15.35
C GLU A 172 -18.06 -3.61 16.22
N ALA A 173 -16.84 -3.89 15.76
CA ALA A 173 -15.93 -4.78 16.47
C ALA A 173 -15.40 -4.18 17.78
N LEU A 174 -15.51 -2.86 17.96
CA LEU A 174 -15.01 -2.13 19.12
C LEU A 174 -16.14 -1.51 19.97
N ASP A 175 -17.41 -1.75 19.60
CA ASP A 175 -18.59 -1.10 20.21
C ASP A 175 -18.46 0.45 20.30
N ASP A 176 -17.78 1.03 19.32
CA ASP A 176 -17.50 2.47 19.25
C ASP A 176 -18.54 3.14 18.34
N GLN A 177 -19.44 3.92 18.96
CA GLN A 177 -20.51 4.63 18.27
C GLN A 177 -20.06 5.95 17.62
N ASP A 178 -18.87 6.45 17.94
CA ASP A 178 -18.35 7.70 17.39
C ASP A 178 -17.70 7.48 16.02
N ILE A 179 -17.18 6.28 15.74
CA ILE A 179 -16.60 5.93 14.44
C ILE A 179 -17.71 5.69 13.41
N PRO A 180 -17.75 6.44 12.29
CA PRO A 180 -18.75 6.22 11.25
C PRO A 180 -18.65 4.83 10.62
N ILE A 181 -19.81 4.21 10.35
CA ILE A 181 -19.95 2.85 9.77
C ILE A 181 -19.42 2.77 8.33
N LYS A 182 -19.49 3.87 7.56
CA LYS A 182 -19.08 3.89 6.15
C LYS A 182 -17.64 4.36 6.00
N SER A 183 -16.90 3.73 5.09
CA SER A 183 -15.47 3.99 4.87
C SER A 183 -15.11 5.43 4.58
N GLU A 184 -15.93 6.13 3.79
CA GLU A 184 -15.71 7.56 3.53
C GLU A 184 -15.90 8.42 4.79
N GLY A 185 -16.84 8.06 5.65
CA GLY A 185 -17.03 8.69 6.96
C GLY A 185 -15.86 8.40 7.89
N ARG A 186 -15.41 7.14 7.99
CA ARG A 186 -14.25 6.73 8.78
C ARG A 186 -12.98 7.48 8.37
N LYS A 187 -12.66 7.50 7.08
CA LYS A 187 -11.47 8.22 6.56
C LYS A 187 -11.51 9.68 6.96
N LYS A 188 -12.66 10.35 6.78
CA LYS A 188 -12.86 11.75 7.18
C LYS A 188 -12.71 11.94 8.69
N TYR A 189 -13.34 11.09 9.50
CA TYR A 189 -13.29 11.13 10.96
C TYR A 189 -11.85 11.07 11.49
N PHE A 190 -11.05 10.15 10.95
CA PHE A 190 -9.65 9.96 11.34
C PHE A 190 -8.65 10.90 10.66
N THR A 191 -9.10 11.92 9.93
CA THR A 191 -8.20 13.02 9.54
C THR A 191 -7.85 13.93 10.73
N SER A 192 -8.67 13.91 11.78
CA SER A 192 -8.38 14.58 13.05
C SER A 192 -7.42 13.76 13.90
N THR A 193 -6.30 14.36 14.30
CA THR A 193 -5.35 13.75 15.24
C THR A 193 -6.02 13.40 16.58
N ASP A 194 -6.93 14.23 17.08
CA ASP A 194 -7.64 13.97 18.33
C ASP A 194 -8.49 12.70 18.23
N ASN A 195 -9.20 12.51 17.11
CA ASN A 195 -9.99 11.30 16.88
C ASN A 195 -9.09 10.07 16.71
N ALA A 196 -8.00 10.19 15.94
CA ALA A 196 -7.05 9.11 15.76
C ALA A 196 -6.37 8.69 17.07
N SER A 197 -6.14 9.64 17.99
CA SER A 197 -5.48 9.38 19.28
C SER A 197 -6.36 8.60 20.27
N LYS A 198 -7.68 8.62 20.08
CA LYS A 198 -8.63 7.84 20.90
C LYS A 198 -8.72 6.38 20.48
N PHE A 199 -8.30 6.06 19.25
CA PHE A 199 -8.33 4.71 18.73
C PHE A 199 -7.06 3.96 19.11
N THR A 200 -7.17 2.67 19.44
CA THR A 200 -6.04 1.77 19.67
C THR A 200 -6.22 0.47 18.89
N PHE A 201 -5.23 0.10 18.09
CA PHE A 201 -5.09 -1.26 17.56
C PHE A 201 -4.64 -2.16 18.71
N LEU A 202 -5.47 -3.14 19.08
CA LEU A 202 -5.24 -4.00 20.24
C LEU A 202 -4.20 -5.07 19.92
N GLU A 203 -3.37 -5.37 20.92
CA GLU A 203 -2.46 -6.51 20.88
C GLU A 203 -3.21 -7.81 20.57
N GLY A 204 -2.68 -8.63 19.66
CA GLY A 204 -3.24 -9.92 19.29
C GLY A 204 -4.55 -9.87 18.48
N GLN A 205 -5.17 -8.69 18.31
CA GLN A 205 -6.35 -8.51 17.47
C GLN A 205 -5.94 -8.44 16.00
N THR A 206 -6.56 -9.26 15.15
CA THR A 206 -6.28 -9.25 13.71
C THR A 206 -7.10 -8.17 13.01
N TYR A 207 -6.41 -7.33 12.24
CA TYR A 207 -6.96 -6.27 11.40
C TYR A 207 -6.62 -6.54 9.93
N THR A 208 -7.60 -6.42 9.04
CA THR A 208 -7.41 -6.49 7.60
C THR A 208 -7.64 -5.11 6.99
N PHE A 209 -6.68 -4.66 6.20
CA PHE A 209 -6.65 -3.39 5.51
C PHE A 209 -6.73 -3.63 4.01
N GLN A 210 -7.66 -2.97 3.34
CA GLN A 210 -7.74 -2.94 1.89
C GLN A 210 -7.41 -1.53 1.40
N PHE A 211 -6.48 -1.43 0.46
CA PHE A 211 -6.19 -0.20 -0.28
C PHE A 211 -6.55 -0.44 -1.74
N ASP A 212 -7.58 0.26 -2.23
CA ASP A 212 -8.01 0.24 -3.62
C ASP A 212 -7.78 1.62 -4.22
N THR A 213 -7.17 1.68 -5.41
CA THR A 213 -7.05 2.93 -6.16
C THR A 213 -7.05 2.70 -7.66
N ASP A 214 -7.74 3.60 -8.37
CA ASP A 214 -7.63 3.73 -9.82
C ASP A 214 -6.63 4.82 -10.24
N LEU A 215 -6.06 5.53 -9.27
CA LEU A 215 -5.12 6.63 -9.50
C LEU A 215 -3.71 6.15 -9.85
N ILE A 216 -3.43 4.86 -9.70
CA ILE A 216 -2.13 4.26 -10.01
C ILE A 216 -2.36 3.16 -11.04
N LYS A 217 -1.79 3.31 -12.25
CA LYS A 217 -1.82 2.28 -13.30
C LYS A 217 -0.46 1.60 -13.40
N LEU A 218 -0.45 0.32 -13.03
CA LEU A 218 0.71 -0.57 -13.08
C LEU A 218 0.56 -1.69 -14.13
N GLY A 219 -0.63 -1.85 -14.71
CA GLY A 219 -0.94 -2.84 -15.75
C GLY A 219 -0.14 -2.61 -17.03
N ASN A 220 0.09 -3.67 -17.79
CA ASN A 220 0.85 -3.66 -19.05
C ASN A 220 2.23 -2.99 -18.93
N SER A 221 2.87 -3.15 -17.77
CA SER A 221 4.15 -2.51 -17.43
C SER A 221 4.13 -0.98 -17.49
N GLN A 222 2.95 -0.36 -17.37
CA GLN A 222 2.82 1.09 -17.23
C GLN A 222 3.18 1.52 -15.82
N TYR A 223 3.64 2.76 -15.67
CA TYR A 223 3.87 3.38 -14.37
C TYR A 223 3.28 4.77 -14.41
N LYS A 224 1.97 4.84 -14.26
CA LYS A 224 1.24 6.11 -14.39
C LYS A 224 0.53 6.48 -13.11
N ILE A 225 0.66 7.74 -12.75
CA ILE A 225 -0.16 8.38 -11.71
C ILE A 225 -1.22 9.21 -12.43
N LEU A 226 -2.48 8.96 -12.12
CA LEU A 226 -3.61 9.69 -12.65
C LEU A 226 -4.02 10.73 -11.62
N ILE A 227 -3.84 12.01 -11.95
CA ILE A 227 -4.29 13.11 -11.10
C ILE A 227 -5.67 13.56 -11.61
N PRO A 228 -6.75 13.43 -10.82
CA PRO A 228 -8.05 13.99 -11.15
C PRO A 228 -7.95 15.50 -11.36
N THR A 229 -8.61 15.98 -12.41
CA THR A 229 -8.72 17.40 -12.75
C THR A 229 -10.20 17.77 -12.87
N TYR A 230 -10.52 19.01 -13.28
CA TYR A 230 -11.90 19.48 -13.36
C TYR A 230 -12.80 18.55 -14.20
N GLY A 231 -13.91 18.11 -13.60
CA GLY A 231 -14.86 17.15 -14.19
C GLY A 231 -14.36 15.70 -14.11
N ASN A 232 -14.64 14.91 -15.16
CA ASN A 232 -14.25 13.49 -15.23
C ASN A 232 -12.92 13.29 -15.99
N ARG A 233 -12.01 14.27 -15.93
CA ARG A 233 -10.72 14.24 -16.65
C ARG A 233 -9.57 13.94 -15.70
N THR A 234 -8.54 13.26 -16.20
CA THR A 234 -7.29 13.02 -15.46
C THR A 234 -6.10 13.60 -16.20
N LEU A 235 -5.12 14.09 -15.44
CA LEU A 235 -3.75 14.33 -15.90
C LEU A 235 -2.96 13.04 -15.63
N ASP A 236 -2.70 12.29 -16.69
CA ASP A 236 -1.96 11.04 -16.63
C ASP A 236 -0.45 11.33 -16.70
N ILE A 237 0.25 11.08 -15.61
CA ILE A 237 1.69 11.29 -15.49
C ILE A 237 2.38 9.94 -15.61
N ASP A 238 3.13 9.74 -16.69
CA ASP A 238 4.04 8.60 -16.79
C ASP A 238 5.28 8.86 -15.94
N VAL A 239 5.41 8.17 -14.81
CA VAL A 239 6.57 8.34 -13.92
C VAL A 239 7.76 7.51 -14.38
N ALA A 240 7.58 6.50 -15.24
CA ALA A 240 8.71 5.71 -15.76
C ALA A 240 9.64 6.54 -16.65
N GLN A 241 9.14 7.64 -17.25
CA GLN A 241 9.97 8.55 -18.04
C GLN A 241 11.06 9.26 -17.22
N TYR A 242 10.87 9.38 -15.90
CA TYR A 242 11.86 9.95 -14.98
C TYR A 242 12.76 8.88 -14.36
N SER A 243 12.56 7.60 -14.71
CA SER A 243 13.34 6.51 -14.13
C SER A 243 14.75 6.46 -14.72
N ASN A 244 15.74 6.20 -13.86
CA ASN A 244 17.13 6.03 -14.27
C ASN A 244 17.74 4.81 -13.55
N GLU A 245 19.05 4.79 -13.30
CA GLU A 245 19.71 3.68 -12.61
C GLU A 245 19.51 3.72 -11.08
N THR A 246 19.31 4.90 -10.50
CA THR A 246 19.15 5.11 -9.05
C THR A 246 17.71 5.41 -8.66
N LEU A 247 16.96 6.12 -9.50
CA LEU A 247 15.52 6.36 -9.37
C LEU A 247 14.76 5.34 -10.22
N ASN A 248 14.65 4.12 -9.73
CA ASN A 248 13.97 3.04 -10.44
C ASN A 248 12.97 2.29 -9.54
N ASN A 249 12.78 2.74 -8.31
CA ASN A 249 11.92 2.08 -7.36
C ASN A 249 11.28 3.07 -6.38
N PHE A 250 10.19 2.63 -5.77
CA PHE A 250 9.57 3.28 -4.63
C PHE A 250 9.07 2.23 -3.65
N ASN A 251 8.96 2.61 -2.39
CA ASN A 251 8.50 1.75 -1.33
C ASN A 251 7.08 2.12 -0.90
N TRP A 252 6.32 1.11 -0.52
CA TRP A 252 5.13 1.22 0.30
C TRP A 252 5.46 0.67 1.68
N VAL A 253 5.11 1.39 2.74
CA VAL A 253 5.56 1.07 4.08
C VAL A 253 4.40 1.12 5.06
N LEU A 254 4.22 0.04 5.82
CA LEU A 254 3.45 0.01 7.05
C LEU A 254 4.43 0.06 8.22
N LYS A 255 4.28 1.04 9.10
CA LYS A 255 5.21 1.26 10.21
C LYS A 255 4.52 1.83 11.44
N LYS A 256 5.16 1.68 12.60
CA LYS A 256 4.81 2.38 13.83
C LYS A 256 5.73 3.59 14.01
N ASP A 257 5.15 4.75 14.31
CA ASP A 257 5.84 6.02 14.51
C ASP A 257 6.63 6.50 13.26
N GLY A 258 7.36 7.62 13.38
CA GLY A 258 8.22 8.12 12.29
C GLY A 258 7.45 8.82 11.15
N ILE A 259 6.36 9.52 11.44
CA ILE A 259 5.53 10.19 10.42
C ILE A 259 6.27 11.28 9.62
N ASN A 260 7.38 11.80 10.16
CA ASN A 260 8.13 12.92 9.59
C ASN A 260 9.35 12.49 8.76
N GLY A 261 9.44 11.23 8.33
CA GLY A 261 10.56 10.84 7.48
C GLY A 261 10.54 9.41 6.97
N ALA A 262 11.28 9.19 5.89
CA ALA A 262 11.67 7.88 5.39
C ALA A 262 12.61 7.17 6.37
N LYS A 263 12.58 5.83 6.39
CA LYS A 263 13.40 4.98 7.30
C LYS A 263 13.32 5.34 8.80
N GLN A 264 12.28 6.04 9.24
CA GLN A 264 12.02 6.36 10.65
C GLN A 264 10.88 5.50 11.20
N GLY A 265 10.93 5.19 12.49
CA GLY A 265 9.95 4.35 13.18
C GLY A 265 10.28 2.86 13.10
N THR A 266 9.37 2.04 13.58
CA THR A 266 9.48 0.57 13.54
C THR A 266 8.76 0.05 12.30
N ILE A 267 9.49 -0.59 11.40
CA ILE A 267 8.94 -1.11 10.14
C ILE A 267 8.22 -2.43 10.42
N GLY A 268 6.97 -2.54 9.97
CA GLY A 268 6.23 -3.81 9.98
C GLY A 268 6.13 -4.46 8.61
N LEU A 269 6.09 -3.64 7.55
CA LEU A 269 6.07 -4.12 6.18
C LEU A 269 6.69 -3.07 5.25
N LEU A 270 7.57 -3.54 4.37
CA LEU A 270 8.23 -2.77 3.34
C LEU A 270 8.01 -3.47 2.01
N ILE A 271 7.28 -2.84 1.09
CA ILE A 271 7.00 -3.37 -0.25
C ILE A 271 7.72 -2.50 -1.26
N ASN A 272 8.70 -3.08 -1.95
CA ASN A 272 9.46 -2.41 -2.99
C ASN A 272 8.88 -2.69 -4.37
N PHE A 273 8.60 -1.62 -5.11
CA PHE A 273 8.18 -1.66 -6.50
C PHE A 273 9.33 -1.15 -7.36
N ALA A 274 10.04 -2.06 -8.03
CA ALA A 274 11.21 -1.73 -8.83
C ALA A 274 10.99 -2.01 -10.32
N LEU A 275 11.54 -1.13 -11.16
CA LEU A 275 11.71 -1.36 -12.59
C LEU A 275 12.94 -2.25 -12.80
N ALA A 276 12.72 -3.54 -12.99
CA ALA A 276 13.75 -4.51 -13.35
C ALA A 276 13.93 -4.58 -14.87
N LYS A 277 15.17 -4.79 -15.33
CA LYS A 277 15.42 -5.18 -16.72
C LYS A 277 14.99 -6.64 -16.87
N ASP A 278 14.15 -6.92 -17.85
CA ASP A 278 13.97 -8.30 -18.30
C ASP A 278 15.22 -8.68 -19.08
N ASP A 279 15.94 -9.69 -18.59
CA ASP A 279 16.94 -10.37 -19.40
C ASP A 279 16.15 -11.09 -20.49
N SER A 280 16.11 -10.49 -21.69
CA SER A 280 15.68 -11.22 -22.88
C SER A 280 16.54 -12.46 -22.93
N SER A 281 15.92 -13.64 -22.82
CA SER A 281 16.53 -14.90 -23.16
C SER A 281 17.25 -14.70 -24.49
N THR A 282 18.58 -14.70 -24.45
CA THR A 282 19.41 -14.98 -25.61
C THR A 282 19.08 -16.41 -26.01
N ASP A 283 18.18 -16.56 -26.98
CA ASP A 283 18.09 -17.69 -27.89
C ASP A 283 17.99 -17.12 -29.32
#